data_AF-A0A9D7GT64-F1
#
_entry.id   AF-A0A9D7GT64-F1
#
_cell.length_a   1.000
_cell.length_b   1.000
_cell.length_c   1.000
_cell.angle_alpha   90.00
_cell.angle_beta   90.00
_cell.angle_gamma   90.00
#
_symmetry.space_group_name_H-M   'P 1'
#
loop_
_entity.id
_entity.type
_entity.pdbx_description
1 polymer ?
#
loop_
_entity_poly.entity_id
_entity_poly.type
_entity_poly.pdbx_seq_one_letter_code
_entity_poly.pdbx_strand_id
1 'polypeptide(L)'
;MQYATIYILCLAVVHTPFSLMAQGDYSKTHKESGNSKQYLQYVEPASQPGWILFRDHTPFDAEKIFLQQPDLFELTGKDEMRIWKEQYDKAGNRHLRYIQYHDGIRVEGAELTVHERNGKIHLVSGNHAANLEIGIMPQISYEQAIDLAMAALPAEMYLWEDPKAESRYKERNKNEAATLFPQPELLIVRNDPLKNNSTNYKLAWSVVISAKLPRRTEAIYIDAVTGALLQSKNMEHACGTVNFWPDFETTFNGEQFIEVSDESCYQNFVTEASYDDCVLTNSAEYSFNAATGRSVLLSFHIASMEQRHADGIQFALCY
;
A
#
# COMPACT_ATOMS: atom_id res chain seq x y z
N MET A 1 69.85 27.75 16.03
CA MET A 1 68.83 28.19 17.01
C MET A 1 67.64 28.64 16.17
N GLN A 2 66.45 28.04 16.14
CA GLN A 2 65.77 27.14 17.07
C GLN A 2 64.75 26.36 16.20
N TYR A 3 64.69 25.04 16.35
CA TYR A 3 63.84 24.14 15.57
C TYR A 3 62.40 24.17 16.09
N ALA A 4 61.41 24.30 15.22
CA ALA A 4 60.00 24.09 15.56
C ALA A 4 59.58 22.70 15.10
N THR A 5 59.44 21.80 16.06
CA THR A 5 59.03 20.40 15.88
C THR A 5 57.55 20.32 15.52
N ILE A 6 57.25 19.68 14.39
CA ILE A 6 55.90 19.37 13.92
C ILE A 6 55.38 18.16 14.71
N TYR A 7 54.23 18.30 15.38
CA TYR A 7 53.47 17.19 15.93
C TYR A 7 52.26 16.93 15.02
N ILE A 8 52.32 15.87 14.21
CA ILE A 8 51.15 15.33 13.50
C ILE A 8 50.47 14.35 14.47
N LEU A 9 49.31 14.73 14.99
CA LEU A 9 48.40 13.83 15.69
C LEU A 9 47.72 12.94 14.65
N CYS A 10 48.17 11.69 14.52
CA CYS A 10 47.43 10.64 13.81
C CYS A 10 46.20 10.25 14.65
N LEU A 11 45.05 10.82 14.33
CA LEU A 11 43.75 10.28 14.74
C LEU A 11 43.48 9.00 13.94
N ALA A 12 43.76 7.85 14.55
CA ALA A 12 43.27 6.57 14.07
C ALA A 12 41.76 6.51 14.30
N VAL A 13 40.97 6.80 13.26
CA VAL A 13 39.55 6.49 13.24
C VAL A 13 39.44 4.97 13.13
N VAL A 14 39.10 4.34 14.24
CA VAL A 14 38.74 2.93 14.30
C VAL A 14 37.46 2.77 13.50
N HIS A 15 37.57 2.24 12.28
CA HIS A 15 36.42 1.71 11.56
C HIS A 15 35.87 0.55 12.38
N THR A 16 34.80 0.79 13.13
CA THR A 16 33.94 -0.26 13.63
C THR A 16 33.31 -0.92 12.40
N PRO A 17 33.52 -2.22 12.14
CA PRO A 17 32.78 -2.88 11.07
C PRO A 17 31.30 -2.82 11.46
N PHE A 18 30.54 -2.08 10.66
CA PHE A 18 29.09 -2.06 10.68
C PHE A 18 28.65 -3.52 10.64
N SER A 19 28.11 -4.00 11.76
CA SER A 19 27.65 -5.37 11.88
C SER A 19 26.55 -5.56 10.86
N LEU A 20 26.81 -6.43 9.88
CA LEU A 20 25.79 -6.96 8.98
C LEU A 20 24.64 -7.42 9.87
N MET A 21 23.50 -6.74 9.80
CA MET A 21 22.25 -7.27 10.34
C MET A 21 22.04 -8.61 9.65
N ALA A 22 22.19 -9.70 10.41
CA ALA A 22 21.94 -11.04 9.93
C ALA A 22 20.47 -11.13 9.52
N GLN A 23 20.21 -11.02 8.22
CA GLN A 23 18.96 -11.49 7.63
C GLN A 23 18.94 -13.00 7.86
N GLY A 24 18.01 -13.46 8.71
CA GLY A 24 17.89 -14.87 9.03
C GLY A 24 17.61 -15.67 7.77
N ASP A 25 18.49 -16.65 7.49
CA ASP A 25 18.22 -17.69 6.52
C ASP A 25 16.84 -18.31 6.79
N TYR A 26 15.93 -18.23 5.84
CA TYR A 26 14.66 -18.97 5.86
C TYR A 26 14.85 -20.47 6.07
N SER A 27 15.98 -21.00 5.58
CA SER A 27 16.35 -22.40 5.81
C SER A 27 16.57 -22.72 7.30
N LYS A 28 16.87 -21.73 8.15
CA LYS A 28 17.04 -21.92 9.60
C LYS A 28 15.73 -21.75 10.37
N THR A 29 14.87 -20.82 10.00
CA THR A 29 13.55 -20.63 10.66
C THR A 29 12.57 -21.75 10.31
N HIS A 30 12.60 -22.28 9.08
CA HIS A 30 11.76 -23.42 8.72
C HIS A 30 12.36 -24.78 9.11
N LYS A 31 13.68 -24.94 9.23
CA LYS A 31 14.28 -26.24 9.60
C LYS A 31 13.82 -26.80 10.95
N GLU A 32 13.24 -25.96 11.81
CA GLU A 32 12.79 -26.36 13.14
C GLU A 32 11.29 -26.70 13.21
N SER A 33 10.48 -26.36 12.20
CA SER A 33 9.11 -26.89 12.08
C SER A 33 9.10 -28.15 11.21
N GLY A 34 8.57 -29.25 11.73
CA GLY A 34 8.54 -30.56 11.04
C GLY A 34 7.90 -30.54 9.64
N ASN A 35 7.10 -29.52 9.33
CA ASN A 35 6.45 -29.29 8.05
C ASN A 35 7.42 -28.85 6.93
N SER A 36 8.56 -28.23 7.25
CA SER A 36 9.45 -27.67 6.21
C SER A 36 10.08 -28.70 5.29
N LYS A 37 10.38 -29.91 5.79
CA LYS A 37 11.01 -30.97 4.98
C LYS A 37 10.10 -31.47 3.86
N GLN A 38 8.79 -31.44 4.06
CA GLN A 38 7.81 -31.90 3.06
C GLN A 38 7.73 -30.97 1.85
N TYR A 39 7.99 -29.68 2.04
CA TYR A 39 7.89 -28.68 0.97
C TYR A 39 9.20 -28.46 0.21
N LEU A 40 10.34 -28.99 0.68
CA LEU A 40 11.63 -28.87 -0.01
C LEU A 40 11.64 -29.46 -1.43
N GLN A 41 10.72 -30.40 -1.71
CA GLN A 41 10.53 -30.95 -3.05
C GLN A 41 9.85 -29.98 -4.02
N TYR A 42 9.13 -28.98 -3.53
CA TYR A 42 8.35 -28.02 -4.32
C TYR A 42 8.90 -26.60 -4.27
N VAL A 43 9.63 -26.26 -3.21
CA VAL A 43 10.13 -24.92 -2.91
C VAL A 43 11.65 -24.89 -3.05
N GLU A 44 12.17 -23.80 -3.60
CA GLU A 44 13.61 -23.58 -3.76
C GLU A 44 14.28 -23.21 -2.43
N PRO A 45 15.54 -23.61 -2.17
CA PRO A 45 16.25 -23.26 -0.93
C PRO A 45 16.48 -21.76 -0.73
N ALA A 46 16.43 -20.99 -1.83
CA ALA A 46 16.56 -19.53 -1.82
C ALA A 46 15.29 -18.79 -1.38
N SER A 47 14.19 -19.51 -1.09
CA SER A 47 12.96 -18.91 -0.58
C SER A 47 13.20 -18.19 0.75
N GLN A 48 12.41 -17.15 1.01
CA GLN A 48 12.44 -16.32 2.22
C GLN A 48 11.03 -16.02 2.72
N PRO A 49 10.84 -15.56 3.98
CA PRO A 49 9.52 -15.16 4.44
C PRO A 49 8.96 -14.08 3.52
N GLY A 50 7.75 -14.28 3.01
CA GLY A 50 7.13 -13.39 2.04
C GLY A 50 7.70 -13.46 0.62
N TRP A 51 8.58 -14.43 0.34
CA TRP A 51 9.16 -14.69 -0.98
C TRP A 51 9.40 -16.19 -1.19
N ILE A 52 8.36 -16.91 -1.60
CA ILE A 52 8.40 -18.37 -1.75
C ILE A 52 8.60 -18.70 -3.23
N LEU A 53 9.78 -19.22 -3.56
CA LEU A 53 10.16 -19.62 -4.91
C LEU A 53 9.77 -21.09 -5.15
N PHE A 54 9.00 -21.34 -6.20
CA PHE A 54 8.53 -22.66 -6.57
C PHE A 54 9.43 -23.27 -7.65
N ARG A 55 9.65 -24.58 -7.58
CA ARG A 55 10.34 -25.35 -8.63
C ARG A 55 9.43 -25.49 -9.87
N ASP A 56 10.03 -25.66 -11.04
CA ASP A 56 9.32 -25.73 -12.34
C ASP A 56 8.30 -26.88 -12.50
N HIS A 57 8.37 -27.89 -11.64
CA HIS A 57 7.55 -29.11 -11.70
C HIS A 57 6.49 -29.18 -10.58
N THR A 58 6.17 -28.04 -9.97
CA THR A 58 5.16 -27.99 -8.92
C THR A 58 3.77 -28.28 -9.50
N PRO A 59 2.97 -29.17 -8.87
CA PRO A 59 1.68 -29.58 -9.40
C PRO A 59 0.53 -28.63 -8.99
N PHE A 60 0.87 -27.46 -8.43
CA PHE A 60 -0.11 -26.59 -7.79
C PHE A 60 -0.78 -25.64 -8.78
N ASP A 61 -2.06 -25.40 -8.53
CA ASP A 61 -2.90 -24.48 -9.30
C ASP A 61 -2.82 -23.08 -8.66
N ALA A 62 -2.53 -22.05 -9.47
CA ALA A 62 -2.33 -20.69 -8.98
C ALA A 62 -3.56 -20.10 -8.29
N GLU A 63 -4.77 -20.56 -8.65
CA GLU A 63 -6.03 -20.13 -8.04
C GLU A 63 -6.35 -20.88 -6.74
N LYS A 64 -5.72 -22.05 -6.54
CA LYS A 64 -6.06 -22.96 -5.44
C LYS A 64 -4.90 -23.23 -4.50
N ILE A 65 -3.73 -22.64 -4.71
CA ILE A 65 -2.51 -22.92 -3.95
C ILE A 65 -2.72 -22.80 -2.43
N PHE A 66 -3.46 -21.78 -1.97
CA PHE A 66 -3.73 -21.57 -0.54
C PHE A 66 -4.70 -22.60 0.05
N LEU A 67 -5.57 -23.18 -0.78
CA LEU A 67 -6.44 -24.30 -0.39
C LEU A 67 -5.70 -25.64 -0.45
N GLN A 68 -4.80 -25.79 -1.42
CA GLN A 68 -4.03 -27.01 -1.64
C GLN A 68 -2.90 -27.16 -0.60
N GLN A 69 -2.29 -26.06 -0.18
CA GLN A 69 -1.11 -26.02 0.68
C GLN A 69 -1.22 -24.96 1.80
N PRO A 70 -2.29 -24.96 2.63
CA PRO A 70 -2.46 -23.95 3.68
C PRO A 70 -1.30 -23.93 4.68
N ASP A 71 -0.78 -25.11 5.03
CA ASP A 71 0.36 -25.27 5.95
C ASP A 71 1.66 -24.64 5.44
N LEU A 72 1.87 -24.53 4.11
CA LEU A 72 3.05 -23.86 3.53
C LEU A 72 3.03 -22.35 3.83
N PHE A 73 1.84 -21.78 4.00
CA PHE A 73 1.62 -20.37 4.31
C PHE A 73 1.11 -20.20 5.75
N GLU A 74 1.29 -21.22 6.60
CA GLU A 74 0.94 -21.14 8.03
C GLU A 74 -0.50 -20.64 8.27
N LEU A 75 -1.41 -21.00 7.35
CA LEU A 75 -2.83 -20.65 7.42
C LEU A 75 -3.56 -21.66 8.32
N THR A 76 -4.40 -21.14 9.21
CA THR A 76 -5.26 -21.97 10.05
C THR A 76 -6.54 -22.36 9.32
N GLY A 77 -7.32 -23.29 9.88
CA GLY A 77 -8.63 -23.66 9.32
C GLY A 77 -9.69 -22.54 9.33
N LYS A 78 -9.37 -21.39 9.93
CA LYS A 78 -10.21 -20.19 9.96
C LYS A 78 -9.80 -19.15 8.92
N ASP A 79 -8.64 -19.35 8.29
CA ASP A 79 -8.09 -18.41 7.34
C ASP A 79 -8.55 -18.73 5.91
N GLU A 80 -8.84 -17.67 5.16
CA GLU A 80 -9.19 -17.74 3.75
C GLU A 80 -8.36 -16.73 2.96
N MET A 81 -7.84 -17.15 1.81
CA MET A 81 -7.22 -16.25 0.84
C MET A 81 -8.18 -16.03 -0.31
N ARG A 82 -8.66 -14.80 -0.50
CA ARG A 82 -9.62 -14.45 -1.57
C ARG A 82 -8.92 -13.66 -2.66
N ILE A 83 -9.16 -14.02 -3.92
CA ILE A 83 -8.63 -13.26 -5.06
C ILE A 83 -9.25 -11.86 -5.04
N TRP A 84 -8.38 -10.85 -5.00
CA TRP A 84 -8.74 -9.44 -5.07
C TRP A 84 -8.55 -8.90 -6.49
N LYS A 85 -7.45 -9.27 -7.14
CA LYS A 85 -7.10 -8.74 -8.45
C LYS A 85 -6.33 -9.76 -9.27
N GLU A 86 -6.61 -9.76 -10.56
CA GLU A 86 -5.87 -10.49 -11.57
C GLU A 86 -5.25 -9.49 -12.56
N GLN A 87 -3.97 -9.67 -12.89
CA GLN A 87 -3.24 -8.81 -13.82
C GLN A 87 -2.29 -9.64 -14.68
N TYR A 88 -2.03 -9.16 -15.91
CA TYR A 88 -1.01 -9.72 -16.79
C TYR A 88 0.08 -8.68 -17.04
N ASP A 89 1.34 -9.11 -17.06
CA ASP A 89 2.45 -8.26 -17.48
C ASP A 89 2.65 -8.26 -19.01
N LYS A 90 3.58 -7.43 -19.49
CA LYS A 90 3.88 -7.32 -20.94
C LYS A 90 4.44 -8.62 -21.54
N ALA A 91 5.02 -9.48 -20.72
CA ALA A 91 5.54 -10.78 -21.14
C ALA A 91 4.47 -11.88 -21.10
N GLY A 92 3.23 -11.54 -20.69
CA GLY A 92 2.13 -12.48 -20.55
C GLY A 92 2.16 -13.30 -19.26
N ASN A 93 3.02 -12.96 -18.29
CA ASN A 93 2.96 -13.58 -16.96
C ASN A 93 1.71 -13.08 -16.24
N ARG A 94 1.11 -13.96 -15.45
CA ARG A 94 -0.14 -13.72 -14.72
C ARG A 94 0.16 -13.50 -13.24
N HIS A 95 -0.50 -12.53 -12.64
CA HIS A 95 -0.36 -12.14 -11.25
C HIS A 95 -1.73 -12.15 -10.58
N LEU A 96 -1.89 -13.00 -9.57
CA LEU A 96 -3.11 -13.09 -8.77
C LEU A 96 -2.83 -12.53 -7.38
N ARG A 97 -3.42 -11.39 -7.06
CA ARG A 97 -3.35 -10.77 -5.73
C ARG A 97 -4.49 -11.30 -4.86
N TYR A 98 -4.14 -11.73 -3.67
CA TYR A 98 -5.04 -12.26 -2.66
C TYR A 98 -5.01 -11.40 -1.41
N ILE A 99 -6.15 -11.32 -0.75
CA ILE A 99 -6.30 -10.71 0.58
C ILE A 99 -6.68 -11.83 1.56
N GLN A 100 -6.04 -11.83 2.73
CA GLN A 100 -6.36 -12.75 3.82
C GLN A 100 -7.60 -12.30 4.59
N TYR A 101 -8.43 -13.27 4.93
CA TYR A 101 -9.55 -13.14 5.85
C TYR A 101 -9.39 -14.20 6.95
N HIS A 102 -9.80 -13.86 8.18
CA HIS A 102 -9.83 -14.78 9.32
C HIS A 102 -11.23 -14.78 9.93
N ASP A 103 -11.88 -15.94 9.97
CA ASP A 103 -13.31 -16.09 10.33
C ASP A 103 -14.21 -15.08 9.57
N GLY A 104 -13.87 -14.81 8.29
CA GLY A 104 -14.59 -13.87 7.43
C GLY A 104 -14.26 -12.39 7.61
N ILE A 105 -13.41 -12.02 8.57
CA ILE A 105 -12.95 -10.64 8.77
C ILE A 105 -11.65 -10.39 8.02
N ARG A 106 -11.57 -9.28 7.29
CA ARG A 106 -10.39 -8.92 6.49
C ARG A 106 -9.20 -8.60 7.38
N VAL A 107 -8.03 -9.11 7.03
CA VAL A 107 -6.76 -8.82 7.72
C VAL A 107 -6.01 -7.72 6.97
N GLU A 108 -5.85 -6.55 7.59
CA GLU A 108 -5.22 -5.37 7.00
C GLU A 108 -3.74 -5.62 6.71
N GLY A 109 -3.32 -5.35 5.47
CA GLY A 109 -1.94 -5.53 5.02
C GLY A 109 -1.46 -6.98 4.95
N ALA A 110 -2.38 -7.95 5.00
CA ALA A 110 -2.12 -9.35 4.75
C ALA A 110 -2.54 -9.70 3.31
N GLU A 111 -1.59 -9.54 2.40
CA GLU A 111 -1.76 -9.74 0.96
C GLU A 111 -0.64 -10.59 0.38
N LEU A 112 -1.01 -11.60 -0.40
CA LEU A 112 -0.07 -12.43 -1.15
C LEU A 112 -0.35 -12.32 -2.64
N THR A 113 0.69 -12.34 -3.45
CA THR A 113 0.59 -12.37 -4.91
C THR A 113 1.19 -13.66 -5.43
N VAL A 114 0.39 -14.43 -6.14
CA VAL A 114 0.84 -15.63 -6.87
C VAL A 114 1.26 -15.20 -8.26
N HIS A 115 2.51 -15.48 -8.62
CA HIS A 115 3.10 -15.17 -9.91
C HIS A 115 3.20 -16.45 -10.74
N GLU A 116 2.59 -16.40 -11.91
CA GLU A 116 2.48 -17.51 -12.84
C GLU A 116 3.18 -17.16 -14.15
N ARG A 117 4.02 -18.09 -14.62
CA ARG A 117 4.75 -17.99 -15.90
C ARG A 117 4.50 -19.26 -16.68
N ASN A 118 4.07 -19.12 -17.93
CA ASN A 118 3.76 -20.25 -18.82
C ASN A 118 2.78 -21.29 -18.20
N GLY A 119 1.72 -20.82 -17.51
CA GLY A 119 0.74 -21.72 -16.90
C GLY A 119 1.18 -22.33 -15.57
N LYS A 120 2.31 -21.92 -15.00
CA LYS A 120 2.90 -22.52 -13.79
C LYS A 120 3.28 -21.48 -12.74
N ILE A 121 3.03 -21.81 -11.48
CA ILE A 121 3.49 -20.99 -10.35
C ILE A 121 5.01 -21.05 -10.28
N HIS A 122 5.65 -19.89 -10.16
CA HIS A 122 7.10 -19.81 -9.93
C HIS A 122 7.45 -18.99 -8.69
N LEU A 123 6.57 -18.11 -8.23
CA LEU A 123 6.79 -17.27 -7.06
C LEU A 123 5.46 -16.96 -6.36
N VAL A 124 5.48 -16.99 -5.03
CA VAL A 124 4.47 -16.30 -4.21
C VAL A 124 5.18 -15.25 -3.37
N SER A 125 4.72 -14.00 -3.44
CA SER A 125 5.33 -12.88 -2.71
C SER A 125 4.32 -12.08 -1.92
N GLY A 126 4.74 -11.44 -0.83
CA GLY A 126 3.90 -10.54 -0.06
C GLY A 126 3.96 -10.85 1.42
N ASN A 127 2.94 -10.42 2.17
CA ASN A 127 2.88 -10.60 3.61
C ASN A 127 1.53 -11.18 4.01
N HIS A 128 1.48 -12.00 5.05
CA HIS A 128 0.24 -12.55 5.59
C HIS A 128 0.38 -12.73 7.11
N ALA A 129 -0.74 -12.84 7.79
CA ALA A 129 -0.80 -13.20 9.20
C ALA A 129 -0.69 -14.73 9.32
N ALA A 130 0.48 -15.21 9.71
CA ALA A 130 0.73 -16.61 9.97
C ALA A 130 0.22 -17.03 11.35
N ASN A 131 -0.31 -18.26 11.46
CA ASN A 131 -0.79 -18.88 12.70
C ASN A 131 -1.72 -17.94 13.50
N LEU A 132 -2.65 -17.30 12.82
CA LEU A 132 -3.53 -16.30 13.43
C LEU A 132 -4.58 -16.98 14.32
N GLU A 133 -4.58 -16.63 15.60
CA GLU A 133 -5.56 -17.11 16.57
C GLU A 133 -6.15 -15.92 17.34
N ILE A 134 -7.25 -15.36 16.81
CA ILE A 134 -7.92 -14.21 17.41
C ILE A 134 -9.45 -14.40 17.45
N GLY A 135 -10.10 -13.87 18.48
CA GLY A 135 -11.55 -13.79 18.55
C GLY A 135 -12.08 -12.62 17.73
N ILE A 136 -13.14 -12.85 16.94
CA ILE A 136 -13.73 -11.86 16.04
C ILE A 136 -15.01 -11.18 16.59
N MET A 137 -15.29 -11.32 17.88
CA MET A 137 -16.50 -10.76 18.49
C MET A 137 -16.23 -9.36 19.07
N PRO A 138 -16.67 -8.27 18.42
CA PRO A 138 -16.51 -6.92 18.96
C PRO A 138 -17.32 -6.77 20.25
N GLN A 139 -16.78 -6.05 21.23
CA GLN A 139 -17.48 -5.63 22.46
C GLN A 139 -17.92 -4.17 22.40
N ILE A 140 -17.48 -3.45 21.36
CA ILE A 140 -17.82 -2.06 21.10
C ILE A 140 -18.62 -2.00 19.80
N SER A 141 -19.74 -1.28 19.86
CA SER A 141 -20.60 -1.03 18.70
C SER A 141 -19.94 -0.09 17.69
N TYR A 142 -20.45 -0.06 16.46
CA TYR A 142 -19.93 0.83 15.43
C TYR A 142 -20.16 2.30 15.80
N GLU A 143 -21.27 2.65 16.48
CA GLU A 143 -21.54 4.01 16.94
C GLU A 143 -20.52 4.47 17.98
N GLN A 144 -20.24 3.61 18.97
CA GLN A 144 -19.21 3.90 19.97
C GLN A 144 -17.82 4.06 19.33
N ALA A 145 -17.51 3.28 18.28
CA ALA A 145 -16.25 3.44 17.56
C ALA A 145 -16.15 4.79 16.84
N ILE A 146 -17.25 5.29 16.26
CA ILE A 146 -17.31 6.64 15.67
C ILE A 146 -17.06 7.70 16.74
N ASP A 147 -17.74 7.61 17.89
CA ASP A 147 -17.57 8.56 18.99
C ASP A 147 -16.12 8.59 19.50
N LEU A 148 -15.51 7.42 19.69
CA LEU A 148 -14.11 7.28 20.11
C LEU A 148 -13.14 7.84 19.06
N ALA A 149 -13.41 7.58 17.78
CA ALA A 149 -12.56 8.08 16.69
C ALA A 149 -12.67 9.61 16.54
N MET A 150 -13.87 10.19 16.66
CA MET A 150 -14.07 11.64 16.65
C MET A 150 -13.38 12.30 17.85
N ALA A 151 -13.42 11.66 19.02
CA ALA A 151 -12.69 12.12 20.20
C ALA A 151 -11.15 12.08 20.00
N ALA A 152 -10.65 11.12 19.22
CA ALA A 152 -9.23 11.02 18.88
C ALA A 152 -8.79 12.05 17.83
N LEU A 153 -9.70 12.53 16.96
CA LEU A 153 -9.40 13.48 15.90
C LEU A 153 -10.29 14.74 15.95
N PRO A 154 -10.27 15.52 17.04
CA PRO A 154 -11.18 16.65 17.23
C PRO A 154 -10.97 17.74 16.19
N ALA A 155 -12.01 18.06 15.41
CA ALA A 155 -12.00 19.12 14.40
C ALA A 155 -13.04 20.21 14.71
N GLU A 156 -12.82 21.42 14.17
CA GLU A 156 -13.79 22.52 14.24
C GLU A 156 -14.96 22.29 13.28
N MET A 157 -14.68 21.66 12.13
CA MET A 157 -15.67 21.31 11.14
C MET A 157 -15.23 20.05 10.39
N TYR A 158 -16.12 19.08 10.29
CA TYR A 158 -15.93 17.87 9.50
C TYR A 158 -16.51 18.01 8.10
N LEU A 159 -16.06 17.17 7.15
CA LEU A 159 -16.52 17.25 5.77
C LEU A 159 -18.02 16.92 5.61
N TRP A 160 -18.56 15.99 6.40
CA TRP A 160 -19.99 15.64 6.37
C TRP A 160 -20.89 16.74 6.92
N GLU A 161 -20.34 17.70 7.67
CA GLU A 161 -21.08 18.86 8.17
C GLU A 161 -21.19 19.98 7.13
N ASP A 162 -20.47 19.89 5.99
CA ASP A 162 -20.58 20.81 4.87
C ASP A 162 -21.59 20.27 3.84
N PRO A 163 -22.79 20.90 3.70
CA PRO A 163 -23.80 20.45 2.74
C PRO A 163 -23.31 20.44 1.30
N LYS A 164 -22.38 21.33 0.95
CA LYS A 164 -21.80 21.38 -0.40
C LYS A 164 -20.86 20.21 -0.65
N ALA A 165 -20.09 19.81 0.36
CA ALA A 165 -19.21 18.64 0.27
C ALA A 165 -20.02 17.35 0.14
N GLU A 166 -21.06 17.18 0.96
CA GLU A 166 -22.00 16.05 0.90
C GLU A 166 -22.69 15.95 -0.46
N SER A 167 -23.22 17.06 -0.98
CA SER A 167 -23.88 17.06 -2.30
C SER A 167 -22.92 16.65 -3.42
N ARG A 168 -21.69 17.15 -3.40
CA ARG A 168 -20.66 16.79 -4.38
C ARG A 168 -20.24 15.32 -4.26
N TYR A 169 -20.16 14.80 -3.04
CA TYR A 169 -19.84 13.39 -2.80
C TYR A 169 -20.89 12.45 -3.40
N LYS A 170 -22.18 12.79 -3.21
CA LYS A 170 -23.30 12.04 -3.80
C LYS A 170 -23.31 12.07 -5.32
N GLU A 171 -23.12 13.25 -5.91
CA GLU A 171 -23.05 13.44 -7.36
C GLU A 171 -21.90 12.62 -7.97
N ARG A 172 -20.70 12.74 -7.40
CA ARG A 172 -19.51 12.01 -7.87
C ARG A 172 -19.68 10.49 -7.79
N ASN A 173 -20.24 9.99 -6.70
CA ASN A 173 -20.49 8.56 -6.52
C ASN A 173 -21.72 8.06 -7.29
N LYS A 174 -22.45 8.95 -8.00
CA LYS A 174 -23.71 8.65 -8.69
C LYS A 174 -24.69 7.90 -7.76
N ASN A 175 -24.71 8.28 -6.48
CA ASN A 175 -25.45 7.60 -5.43
C ASN A 175 -25.97 8.62 -4.41
N GLU A 176 -27.30 8.81 -4.38
CA GLU A 176 -27.97 9.76 -3.48
C GLU A 176 -27.87 9.37 -1.99
N ALA A 177 -27.64 8.09 -1.70
CA ALA A 177 -27.45 7.55 -0.35
C ALA A 177 -25.98 7.61 0.12
N ALA A 178 -25.04 8.00 -0.75
CA ALA A 178 -23.64 8.16 -0.34
C ALA A 178 -23.51 9.29 0.68
N THR A 179 -22.63 9.12 1.66
CA THR A 179 -22.37 10.14 2.68
C THR A 179 -20.89 10.18 3.04
N LEU A 180 -20.41 11.35 3.43
CA LEU A 180 -19.08 11.56 4.01
C LEU A 180 -19.05 11.22 5.50
N PHE A 181 -20.20 10.94 6.13
CA PHE A 181 -20.24 10.50 7.51
C PHE A 181 -19.48 9.16 7.66
N PRO A 182 -18.63 9.00 8.69
CA PRO A 182 -17.77 7.84 8.81
C PRO A 182 -18.58 6.53 8.84
N GLN A 183 -18.13 5.55 8.06
CA GLN A 183 -18.66 4.19 8.06
C GLN A 183 -17.57 3.24 8.58
N PRO A 184 -17.63 2.81 9.85
CA PRO A 184 -16.63 1.92 10.42
C PRO A 184 -16.58 0.55 9.70
N GLU A 185 -15.37 0.10 9.36
CA GLU A 185 -15.12 -1.26 8.88
C GLU A 185 -14.51 -2.09 10.02
N LEU A 186 -15.06 -3.29 10.29
CA LEU A 186 -14.46 -4.22 11.26
C LEU A 186 -13.33 -5.00 10.59
N LEU A 187 -12.12 -4.90 11.13
CA LEU A 187 -10.89 -5.45 10.56
C LEU A 187 -10.02 -6.12 11.60
N ILE A 188 -9.08 -6.94 11.14
CA ILE A 188 -7.97 -7.41 11.95
C ILE A 188 -6.72 -6.64 11.53
N VAL A 189 -6.12 -5.93 12.47
CA VAL A 189 -4.98 -5.03 12.23
C VAL A 189 -3.81 -5.37 13.14
N ARG A 190 -2.61 -5.00 12.74
CA ARG A 190 -1.43 -5.06 13.62
C ARG A 190 -1.49 -3.90 14.60
N ASN A 191 -1.30 -4.18 15.90
CA ASN A 191 -1.13 -3.14 16.91
C ASN A 191 0.18 -2.36 16.70
N ASP A 192 1.28 -3.06 16.44
CA ASP A 192 2.55 -2.48 16.01
C ASP A 192 2.79 -2.77 14.51
N PRO A 193 2.70 -1.78 13.60
CA PRO A 193 2.86 -2.01 12.17
C PRO A 193 4.18 -2.66 11.76
N LEU A 194 5.23 -2.53 12.58
CA LEU A 194 6.57 -3.05 12.28
C LEU A 194 6.75 -4.52 12.69
N LYS A 195 5.79 -5.10 13.43
CA LYS A 195 5.91 -6.48 13.94
C LYS A 195 4.93 -7.41 13.23
N ASN A 196 5.48 -8.43 12.58
CA ASN A 196 4.69 -9.47 11.93
C ASN A 196 4.71 -10.77 12.75
N ASN A 197 3.95 -10.80 13.85
CA ASN A 197 3.74 -12.03 14.62
C ASN A 197 2.26 -12.17 14.99
N SER A 198 1.80 -13.40 15.20
CA SER A 198 0.38 -13.71 15.44
C SER A 198 -0.20 -12.96 16.64
N THR A 199 0.58 -12.76 17.71
CA THR A 199 0.13 -12.07 18.94
C THR A 199 -0.04 -10.56 18.79
N ASN A 200 0.48 -9.97 17.71
CA ASN A 200 0.41 -8.53 17.46
C ASN A 200 -0.88 -8.10 16.75
N TYR A 201 -1.72 -9.04 16.35
CA TYR A 201 -2.97 -8.74 15.68
C TYR A 201 -4.09 -8.44 16.69
N LYS A 202 -4.94 -7.48 16.35
CA LYS A 202 -6.09 -7.02 17.13
C LYS A 202 -7.30 -6.85 16.22
N LEU A 203 -8.47 -7.20 16.75
CA LEU A 203 -9.75 -6.86 16.13
C LEU A 203 -9.99 -5.36 16.36
N ALA A 204 -10.25 -4.61 15.30
CA ALA A 204 -10.36 -3.16 15.34
C ALA A 204 -11.47 -2.64 14.42
N TRP A 205 -12.09 -1.56 14.84
CA TRP A 205 -12.88 -0.71 13.96
C TRP A 205 -11.93 0.27 13.26
N SER A 206 -11.92 0.28 11.93
CA SER A 206 -11.28 1.31 11.12
C SER A 206 -12.29 2.37 10.76
N VAL A 207 -12.08 3.59 11.26
CA VAL A 207 -12.96 4.73 11.07
C VAL A 207 -12.20 5.81 10.32
N VAL A 208 -12.57 6.04 9.07
CA VAL A 208 -12.00 7.13 8.28
C VAL A 208 -12.72 8.43 8.63
N ILE A 209 -11.98 9.40 9.15
CA ILE A 209 -12.49 10.73 9.51
C ILE A 209 -11.85 11.76 8.61
N SER A 210 -12.69 12.54 7.93
CA SER A 210 -12.26 13.69 7.13
C SER A 210 -12.70 15.00 7.78
N ALA A 211 -11.71 15.74 8.29
CA ALA A 211 -11.87 17.08 8.82
C ALA A 211 -11.69 18.13 7.72
N LYS A 212 -12.58 19.13 7.71
CA LYS A 212 -12.47 20.31 6.85
C LYS A 212 -11.59 21.39 7.49
N LEU A 213 -11.73 21.58 8.81
CA LEU A 213 -11.02 22.60 9.59
C LEU A 213 -10.50 22.00 10.91
N PRO A 214 -9.17 21.89 11.10
CA PRO A 214 -8.14 21.97 10.05
C PRO A 214 -8.35 20.85 9.01
N ARG A 215 -7.87 21.08 7.78
CA ARG A 215 -7.92 20.07 6.72
C ARG A 215 -7.00 18.91 7.12
N ARG A 216 -7.60 17.74 7.34
CA ARG A 216 -6.90 16.46 7.54
C ARG A 216 -7.86 15.30 7.30
N THR A 217 -7.38 14.22 6.72
CA THR A 217 -8.10 12.94 6.67
C THR A 217 -7.25 11.85 7.28
N GLU A 218 -7.79 11.12 8.25
CA GLU A 218 -7.08 10.03 8.91
C GLU A 218 -7.96 8.79 9.02
N ALA A 219 -7.36 7.61 8.85
CA ALA A 219 -7.93 6.33 9.25
C ALA A 219 -7.56 6.09 10.72
N ILE A 220 -8.56 6.09 11.59
CA ILE A 220 -8.42 5.87 13.03
C ILE A 220 -8.80 4.42 13.34
N TYR A 221 -7.90 3.69 14.01
CA TYR A 221 -8.12 2.29 14.36
C TYR A 221 -8.38 2.17 15.86
N ILE A 222 -9.59 1.76 16.22
CA ILE A 222 -10.04 1.58 17.61
C ILE A 222 -10.14 0.08 17.91
N ASP A 223 -9.52 -0.38 18.98
CA ASP A 223 -9.63 -1.76 19.44
C ASP A 223 -11.11 -2.11 19.70
N ALA A 224 -11.63 -3.10 18.98
CA ALA A 224 -13.05 -3.42 18.97
C ALA A 224 -13.52 -4.11 20.27
N VAL A 225 -12.60 -4.47 21.16
CA VAL A 225 -12.88 -5.12 22.45
C VAL A 225 -12.77 -4.11 23.61
N THR A 226 -11.73 -3.28 23.59
CA THR A 226 -11.37 -2.40 24.71
C THR A 226 -11.68 -0.93 24.48
N GLY A 227 -11.76 -0.50 23.22
CA GLY A 227 -11.99 0.91 22.84
C GLY A 227 -10.72 1.75 22.87
N ALA A 228 -9.57 1.13 23.09
CA ALA A 228 -8.29 1.81 23.01
C ALA A 228 -7.98 2.24 21.57
N LEU A 229 -7.43 3.43 21.40
CA LEU A 229 -6.83 3.85 20.14
C LEU A 229 -5.58 3.00 19.88
N LEU A 230 -5.57 2.23 18.78
CA LEU A 230 -4.45 1.39 18.39
C LEU A 230 -3.42 2.21 17.59
N GLN A 231 -3.89 2.87 16.53
CA GLN A 231 -3.07 3.69 15.64
C GLN A 231 -3.96 4.68 14.86
N SER A 232 -3.35 5.73 14.34
CA SER A 232 -3.93 6.54 13.27
C SER A 232 -3.00 6.57 12.07
N LYS A 233 -3.59 6.60 10.88
CA LYS A 233 -2.87 6.72 9.62
C LYS A 233 -3.35 7.95 8.90
N ASN A 234 -2.44 8.90 8.67
CA ASN A 234 -2.72 10.03 7.81
C ASN A 234 -2.99 9.53 6.38
N MET A 235 -4.14 9.92 5.83
CA MET A 235 -4.58 9.58 4.48
C MET A 235 -4.42 10.74 3.51
N GLU A 236 -3.99 11.91 4.00
CA GLU A 236 -3.54 12.98 3.14
C GLU A 236 -2.16 12.64 2.59
N HIS A 237 -2.00 12.92 1.30
CA HIS A 237 -0.70 12.91 0.68
C HIS A 237 0.08 14.11 1.25
N ALA A 238 1.21 13.83 1.90
CA ALA A 238 2.09 14.88 2.37
C ALA A 238 2.66 15.63 1.16
N CYS A 239 2.10 16.81 0.87
CA CYS A 239 2.68 17.78 -0.04
C CYS A 239 3.99 18.32 0.56
N GLY A 240 5.08 17.56 0.43
CA GLY A 240 6.42 17.99 0.77
C GLY A 240 7.29 18.04 -0.47
N THR A 241 7.94 19.18 -0.71
CA THR A 241 9.13 19.21 -1.56
C THR A 241 10.24 18.42 -0.86
N VAL A 242 10.36 17.13 -1.17
CA VAL A 242 11.60 16.41 -0.89
C VAL A 242 12.61 16.81 -1.95
N ASN A 243 13.47 17.76 -1.60
CA ASN A 243 14.70 17.99 -2.36
C ASN A 243 15.60 16.78 -2.15
N PHE A 244 15.48 15.76 -3.00
CA PHE A 244 16.54 14.77 -3.15
C PHE A 244 17.74 15.47 -3.79
N TRP A 245 18.73 15.86 -2.98
CA TRP A 245 20.06 16.15 -3.48
C TRP A 245 20.70 14.85 -4.02
N PRO A 246 21.52 14.93 -5.08
CA PRO A 246 21.61 13.90 -6.11
C PRO A 246 22.62 12.83 -5.70
N ASP A 247 22.19 11.60 -5.45
CA ASP A 247 23.11 10.45 -5.32
C ASP A 247 22.44 9.14 -5.83
N PHE A 248 21.52 9.25 -6.80
CA PHE A 248 21.00 8.07 -7.49
C PHE A 248 21.64 7.96 -8.88
N GLU A 249 22.69 7.14 -8.98
CA GLU A 249 23.16 6.61 -10.26
C GLU A 249 22.12 5.63 -10.80
N THR A 250 21.46 6.00 -11.89
CA THR A 250 20.68 5.03 -12.66
C THR A 250 21.63 4.19 -13.51
N THR A 251 21.46 2.87 -13.54
CA THR A 251 22.36 1.93 -14.22
C THR A 251 22.52 2.18 -15.73
N PHE A 252 21.64 3.00 -16.33
CA PHE A 252 21.65 3.29 -17.77
C PHE A 252 21.84 4.77 -18.14
N ASN A 253 21.60 5.74 -17.26
CA ASN A 253 21.57 7.17 -17.63
C ASN A 253 22.33 8.11 -16.69
N GLY A 254 23.18 7.58 -15.80
CA GLY A 254 23.95 8.42 -14.86
C GLY A 254 23.05 9.14 -13.83
N GLU A 255 23.58 10.20 -13.22
CA GLU A 255 22.83 11.06 -12.29
C GLU A 255 21.66 11.73 -13.01
N GLN A 256 20.45 11.49 -12.50
CA GLN A 256 19.23 12.10 -13.02
C GLN A 256 18.47 12.77 -11.87
N PHE A 257 17.97 13.98 -12.11
CA PHE A 257 17.03 14.64 -11.20
C PHE A 257 15.64 14.12 -11.47
N ILE A 258 15.00 13.54 -10.45
CA ILE A 258 13.59 13.13 -10.52
C ILE A 258 12.82 14.03 -9.56
N GLU A 259 12.08 14.98 -10.11
CA GLU A 259 11.05 15.70 -9.37
C GLU A 259 9.77 14.85 -9.38
N VAL A 260 9.32 14.46 -8.18
CA VAL A 260 7.98 13.87 -8.00
C VAL A 260 7.17 14.88 -7.19
N SER A 261 6.16 15.47 -7.82
CA SER A 261 5.17 16.32 -7.15
C SER A 261 3.79 15.74 -7.39
N ASP A 262 2.99 15.66 -6.33
CA ASP A 262 1.55 15.40 -6.42
C ASP A 262 0.84 16.69 -6.88
N GLU A 263 -0.05 16.59 -7.87
CA GLU A 263 -0.72 17.73 -8.50
C GLU A 263 -1.65 18.49 -7.54
N SER A 264 -2.00 17.89 -6.39
CA SER A 264 -2.83 18.50 -5.35
C SER A 264 -2.15 19.64 -4.55
N CYS A 265 -0.88 19.97 -4.86
CA CYS A 265 -0.03 20.81 -4.01
C CYS A 265 0.16 22.28 -4.46
N TYR A 266 -0.44 22.78 -5.56
CA TYR A 266 -0.25 24.18 -6.00
C TYR A 266 -1.32 25.15 -5.44
N GLN A 267 -0.90 26.04 -4.54
CA GLN A 267 -1.75 26.99 -3.81
C GLN A 267 -2.07 28.32 -4.52
N ASN A 268 -1.57 28.61 -5.74
CA ASN A 268 -1.67 29.98 -6.29
C ASN A 268 -2.01 30.08 -7.79
N PHE A 269 -2.91 29.24 -8.29
CA PHE A 269 -3.63 29.54 -9.52
C PHE A 269 -5.13 29.39 -9.28
N VAL A 270 -5.93 30.28 -9.87
CA VAL A 270 -7.38 30.10 -9.96
C VAL A 270 -7.60 28.92 -10.91
N THR A 271 -7.52 27.72 -10.37
CA THR A 271 -7.82 26.49 -11.07
C THR A 271 -9.24 26.08 -10.72
N GLU A 272 -10.05 25.83 -11.74
CA GLU A 272 -11.10 24.82 -11.59
C GLU A 272 -10.38 23.55 -11.13
N ALA A 273 -10.58 23.19 -9.87
CA ALA A 273 -9.93 22.03 -9.29
C ALA A 273 -10.49 20.77 -9.97
N SER A 274 -9.71 20.14 -10.85
CA SER A 274 -9.90 18.72 -11.17
C SER A 274 -9.36 17.93 -9.99
N TYR A 275 -10.27 17.27 -9.29
CA TYR A 275 -9.90 16.34 -8.23
C TYR A 275 -9.52 15.03 -8.87
N ASP A 276 -8.28 14.61 -8.61
CA ASP A 276 -7.72 13.34 -9.01
C ASP A 276 -8.59 12.19 -8.47
N ASP A 277 -9.04 11.35 -9.38
CA ASP A 277 -9.95 10.26 -9.11
C ASP A 277 -9.20 9.20 -8.30
N CYS A 278 -9.67 8.91 -7.09
CA CYS A 278 -9.20 7.79 -6.27
C CYS A 278 -9.59 6.41 -6.86
N VAL A 279 -9.33 6.20 -8.15
CA VAL A 279 -9.23 4.90 -8.81
C VAL A 279 -7.97 4.95 -9.66
N LEU A 280 -6.91 4.29 -9.17
CA LEU A 280 -5.62 4.10 -9.83
C LEU A 280 -5.77 3.44 -11.22
N THR A 281 -6.13 4.18 -12.27
CA THR A 281 -5.87 3.82 -13.68
C THR A 281 -6.10 5.03 -14.60
N ASN A 282 -5.00 5.67 -15.01
CA ASN A 282 -4.83 6.61 -16.14
C ASN A 282 -5.26 8.08 -15.94
N SER A 283 -4.28 8.96 -15.74
CA SER A 283 -4.41 10.41 -15.92
C SER A 283 -3.83 10.85 -17.30
N ALA A 284 -4.41 11.91 -17.88
CA ALA A 284 -3.86 12.64 -19.03
C ALA A 284 -3.91 14.14 -18.72
N GLU A 285 -2.78 14.84 -18.89
CA GLU A 285 -2.61 16.26 -18.53
C GLU A 285 -2.87 17.19 -19.72
N TYR A 286 -3.64 18.27 -19.47
CA TYR A 286 -3.76 19.41 -20.38
C TYR A 286 -3.49 20.71 -19.64
N SER A 287 -2.60 21.55 -20.16
CA SER A 287 -2.40 22.92 -19.66
C SER A 287 -3.13 23.93 -20.55
N PHE A 288 -3.93 24.81 -19.93
CA PHE A 288 -4.62 25.91 -20.60
C PHE A 288 -4.02 27.25 -20.20
N ASN A 289 -3.51 28.00 -21.18
CA ASN A 289 -2.99 29.35 -20.94
C ASN A 289 -4.10 30.39 -21.21
N ALA A 290 -4.69 30.92 -20.14
CA ALA A 290 -5.80 31.89 -20.21
C ALA A 290 -5.42 33.25 -20.84
N ALA A 291 -4.13 33.57 -21.00
CA ALA A 291 -3.69 34.81 -21.66
C ALA A 291 -3.58 34.67 -23.19
N THR A 292 -3.46 33.44 -23.71
CA THR A 292 -3.20 33.20 -25.15
C THR A 292 -4.20 32.27 -25.83
N GLY A 293 -5.11 31.65 -25.07
CA GLY A 293 -6.19 30.80 -25.61
C GLY A 293 -5.70 29.51 -26.27
N ARG A 294 -4.47 29.08 -26.00
CA ARG A 294 -3.88 27.84 -26.55
C ARG A 294 -3.72 26.79 -25.46
N SER A 295 -4.09 25.56 -25.81
CA SER A 295 -3.83 24.34 -25.03
C SER A 295 -2.54 23.68 -25.51
N VAL A 296 -1.67 23.28 -24.57
CA VAL A 296 -0.48 22.48 -24.86
C VAL A 296 -0.60 21.15 -24.10
N LEU A 297 -0.54 20.06 -24.86
CA LEU A 297 -0.51 18.69 -24.34
C LEU A 297 0.91 18.40 -23.82
N LEU A 298 1.06 18.08 -22.55
CA LEU A 298 2.39 17.95 -21.92
C LEU A 298 2.85 16.50 -21.70
N SER A 299 1.97 15.50 -21.68
CA SER A 299 2.39 14.11 -21.82
C SER A 299 1.24 13.14 -22.16
N PHE A 300 1.56 12.11 -22.93
CA PHE A 300 0.76 10.90 -23.13
C PHE A 300 1.53 9.74 -22.48
N HIS A 301 0.95 9.04 -21.50
CA HIS A 301 1.35 7.66 -21.21
C HIS A 301 0.35 6.71 -21.90
N ILE A 302 0.58 6.47 -23.20
CA ILE A 302 0.00 5.33 -23.92
C ILE A 302 1.05 4.24 -23.94
N ALA A 303 0.72 3.08 -23.36
CA ALA A 303 1.26 1.81 -23.81
C ALA A 303 0.97 1.71 -25.32
N SER A 304 2.01 1.74 -26.15
CA SER A 304 2.00 1.77 -27.62
C SER A 304 0.68 1.29 -28.27
N MET A 305 -0.11 2.24 -28.79
CA MET A 305 -1.00 1.97 -29.91
C MET A 305 -0.59 2.88 -31.06
N GLU A 306 0.01 2.27 -32.07
CA GLU A 306 0.29 2.87 -33.36
C GLU A 306 -0.98 2.76 -34.21
N GLN A 307 -1.69 3.86 -34.43
CA GLN A 307 -2.53 4.01 -35.62
C GLN A 307 -2.69 5.48 -35.98
N ARG A 308 -2.08 5.85 -37.11
CA ARG A 308 -2.34 7.08 -37.85
C ARG A 308 -3.79 7.09 -38.31
N HIS A 309 -4.51 8.19 -38.12
CA HIS A 309 -5.26 8.87 -39.18
C HIS A 309 -5.62 10.30 -38.74
N ALA A 310 -5.70 11.18 -39.74
CA ALA A 310 -5.76 12.63 -39.65
C ALA A 310 -7.16 13.17 -39.34
N ASP A 311 -7.16 14.44 -38.93
CA ASP A 311 -8.25 15.44 -38.95
C ASP A 311 -9.22 15.52 -37.76
N GLY A 312 -9.14 16.65 -37.05
CA GLY A 312 -10.25 17.33 -36.37
C GLY A 312 -10.54 16.96 -34.92
N ILE A 313 -10.06 17.76 -33.95
CA ILE A 313 -10.47 17.65 -32.55
C ILE A 313 -11.88 18.27 -32.39
N GLN A 314 -12.88 17.41 -32.19
CA GLN A 314 -14.17 17.79 -31.59
C GLN A 314 -14.13 17.54 -30.08
N PHE A 315 -14.55 18.54 -29.30
CA PHE A 315 -14.74 18.42 -27.86
C PHE A 315 -15.98 17.57 -27.58
N ALA A 316 -15.82 16.47 -26.84
CA ALA A 316 -16.91 15.74 -26.22
C ALA A 316 -16.84 15.98 -24.70
N LEU A 317 -17.76 16.79 -24.19
CA LEU A 317 -18.12 16.85 -22.77
C LEU A 317 -18.90 15.57 -22.45
N CYS A 318 -18.45 14.79 -21.46
CA CYS A 318 -19.19 13.64 -20.95
C CYS A 318 -19.63 13.90 -19.50
N TYR A 319 -20.92 13.64 -19.28
CA TYR A 319 -21.75 13.86 -18.09
C TYR A 319 -21.46 12.90 -16.93
#